data_AF-A0A367RTW2-F1
#
_entry.id   AF-A0A367RTW2-F1
#
_cell.length_a   1.000
_cell.length_b   1.000
_cell.length_c   1.000
_cell.angle_alpha   90.00
_cell.angle_beta   90.00
_cell.angle_gamma   90.00
#
_symmetry.space_group_name_H-M   'P 1'
#
loop_
_entity.id
_entity.type
_entity.pdbx_description
1 polymer ?
#
loop_
_entity_poly.entity_id
_entity_poly.type
_entity_poly.pdbx_seq_one_letter_code
_entity_poly.pdbx_strand_id
1 'polypeptide(L)'
;MFPRFDIYNEILSNIKKRPGMFLGRSSITRLDMLLRGYSLARREVGVPPTEPEREFEGFQSWVEEKYGINSGQSWAKIILFYSVDEHEALQKFFELFEEYLNEI
;
A
#
# COMPACT_ATOMS: atom_id res chain seq x y z
N MET A 1 -24.40 1.90 12.98
CA MET A 1 -23.54 1.05 12.15
C MET A 1 -22.38 1.93 11.72
N PHE A 2 -21.16 1.68 12.20
CA PHE A 2 -20.00 2.43 11.72
C PHE A 2 -19.83 2.11 10.22
N PRO A 3 -19.63 3.10 9.34
CA PRO A 3 -19.25 2.81 7.96
C PRO A 3 -18.03 1.89 8.00
N ARG A 4 -18.03 0.88 7.13
CA ARG A 4 -16.98 -0.14 7.07
C ARG A 4 -15.69 0.56 6.64
N PHE A 5 -14.92 1.03 7.62
CA PHE A 5 -13.62 1.65 7.39
C PHE A 5 -12.68 0.58 6.84
N ASP A 6 -12.20 0.77 5.62
CA ASP A 6 -11.31 -0.17 4.94
C ASP A 6 -10.10 0.54 4.32
N ILE A 7 -9.07 -0.25 4.04
CA ILE A 7 -7.79 0.22 3.52
C ILE A 7 -7.94 0.90 2.15
N TYR A 8 -8.91 0.53 1.31
CA TYR A 8 -9.03 1.05 -0.06
C TYR A 8 -9.74 2.41 -0.10
N ASN A 9 -10.96 2.46 0.44
CA ASN A 9 -11.85 3.61 0.31
C ASN A 9 -11.48 4.76 1.24
N GLU A 10 -10.91 4.46 2.41
CA GLU A 10 -10.64 5.47 3.44
C GLU A 10 -9.17 5.80 3.58
N ILE A 11 -8.26 4.82 3.49
CA ILE A 11 -6.83 5.09 3.63
C ILE A 11 -6.23 5.43 2.26
N LEU A 12 -6.20 4.48 1.33
CA LEU A 12 -5.51 4.63 0.06
C LEU A 12 -6.14 5.71 -0.83
N SER A 13 -7.46 5.78 -0.94
CA SER A 13 -8.17 6.81 -1.73
C SER A 13 -7.89 8.23 -1.21
N ASN A 14 -7.88 8.43 0.11
CA ASN A 14 -7.59 9.74 0.69
C ASN A 14 -6.12 10.13 0.55
N ILE A 15 -5.20 9.17 0.70
CA ILE A 15 -3.76 9.39 0.48
C ILE A 15 -3.48 9.70 -1.00
N LYS A 16 -4.10 8.99 -1.96
CA LYS A 16 -3.96 9.26 -3.42
C LYS A 16 -4.30 10.72 -3.75
N LYS A 17 -5.36 11.25 -3.12
CA LYS A 17 -5.82 12.64 -3.35
C LYS A 17 -4.93 13.70 -2.69
N ARG A 18 -4.42 13.45 -1.48
CA ARG A 18 -3.72 14.46 -0.66
C ARG A 18 -2.56 13.85 0.13
N PRO A 19 -1.51 13.32 -0.52
CA PRO A 19 -0.49 12.53 0.16
C PRO A 19 0.26 13.34 1.24
N GLY A 20 0.53 14.62 1.00
CA GLY A 20 1.16 15.51 1.98
C GLY A 20 0.38 15.66 3.29
N MET A 21 -0.95 15.57 3.27
CA MET A 21 -1.79 15.69 4.46
C MET A 21 -1.64 14.51 5.42
N PHE A 22 -1.44 13.30 4.87
CA PHE A 22 -1.38 12.06 5.63
C PHE A 22 0.07 11.61 5.89
N LEU A 23 0.97 11.84 4.94
CA LEU A 23 2.34 11.35 4.97
C LEU A 23 3.34 12.47 5.31
N GLY A 24 2.92 13.74 5.30
CA GLY A 24 3.79 14.92 5.43
C GLY A 24 4.51 15.30 4.12
N ARG A 25 4.69 14.35 3.20
CA ARG A 25 5.19 14.51 1.82
C ARG A 25 4.82 13.29 0.99
N SER A 26 4.81 13.42 -0.34
CA SER A 26 4.73 12.26 -1.23
C SER A 26 5.92 11.34 -1.01
N SER A 27 5.68 10.14 -0.48
CA SER A 27 6.70 9.13 -0.21
C SER A 27 6.08 7.74 -0.10
N ILE A 28 6.60 6.82 -0.92
CA ILE A 28 6.20 5.41 -0.86
C ILE A 28 6.66 4.75 0.45
N THR A 29 7.85 5.10 0.95
CA THR A 29 8.33 4.56 2.23
C THR A 29 7.43 4.96 3.38
N ARG A 30 6.94 6.21 3.39
CA ARG A 30 5.99 6.67 4.43
C ARG A 30 4.63 6.00 4.31
N LEU A 31 4.17 5.73 3.09
CA LEU A 31 2.96 4.94 2.87
C LEU A 31 3.12 3.52 3.44
N ASP A 32 4.19 2.81 3.10
CA ASP A 32 4.47 1.45 3.62
C ASP A 32 4.53 1.43 5.15
N MET A 33 5.21 2.40 5.76
CA MET A 33 5.26 2.53 7.22
C MET A 33 3.87 2.76 7.84
N LEU A 34 3.04 3.62 7.24
CA LEU A 34 1.68 3.90 7.71
C LEU A 34 0.82 2.63 7.66
N LEU A 35 0.83 1.90 6.53
CA LEU A 35 0.04 0.68 6.36
C LEU A 35 0.47 -0.44 7.30
N ARG A 36 1.79 -0.61 7.50
CA ARG A 36 2.32 -1.55 8.50
C ARG A 36 1.91 -1.19 9.91
N GLY A 37 1.98 0.09 10.27
CA GLY A 37 1.56 0.58 11.59
C GLY A 37 0.06 0.37 11.83
N TYR A 38 -0.77 0.62 10.82
CA TYR A 38 -2.20 0.37 10.86
C TYR A 38 -2.52 -1.12 11.05
N SER A 39 -1.90 -2.00 10.26
CA SER A 39 -2.06 -3.46 10.39
C SER A 39 -1.61 -3.96 11.77
N LEU A 40 -0.45 -3.50 12.24
CA LEU A 40 0.06 -3.81 13.58
C LEU A 40 -0.93 -3.39 14.66
N ALA A 41 -1.41 -2.14 14.65
CA ALA A 41 -2.31 -1.62 15.66
C ALA A 41 -3.60 -2.45 15.75
N ARG A 42 -4.20 -2.83 14.61
CA ARG A 42 -5.39 -3.70 14.57
C ARG A 42 -5.13 -5.06 15.21
N ARG A 43 -3.99 -5.67 14.87
CA ARG A 43 -3.59 -6.97 15.44
C ARG A 43 -3.43 -6.90 16.95
N GLU A 44 -2.76 -5.87 17.47
CA GLU A 44 -2.52 -5.69 18.92
C GLU A 44 -3.83 -5.53 19.71
N VAL A 45 -4.88 -4.98 19.10
CA VAL A 45 -6.21 -4.86 19.73
C VAL A 45 -7.17 -6.00 19.39
N GLY A 46 -6.69 -7.08 18.75
CA GLY A 46 -7.49 -8.25 18.42
C GLY A 46 -8.55 -8.02 17.33
N VAL A 47 -8.41 -6.96 16.52
CA VAL A 47 -9.31 -6.69 15.41
C VAL A 47 -8.85 -7.49 14.18
N PRO A 48 -9.64 -8.44 13.67
CA PRO A 48 -9.25 -9.25 12.53
C PRO A 48 -9.13 -8.40 11.24
N PRO A 49 -8.35 -8.86 10.25
CA PRO A 49 -8.31 -8.21 8.96
C PRO A 49 -9.68 -8.28 8.27
N THR A 50 -10.03 -7.22 7.57
CA THR A 50 -11.15 -7.13 6.64
C THR A 50 -10.82 -7.85 5.33
N GLU A 51 -11.81 -8.03 4.46
CA GLU A 51 -11.57 -8.61 3.13
C GLU A 51 -10.60 -7.78 2.28
N PRO A 52 -10.75 -6.44 2.17
CA PRO A 52 -9.76 -5.61 1.45
C PRO A 52 -8.35 -5.70 2.03
N GLU A 53 -8.21 -5.88 3.34
CA GLU A 53 -6.89 -6.06 3.96
C GLU A 53 -6.26 -7.40 3.60
N ARG A 54 -7.06 -8.48 3.53
CA ARG A 54 -6.59 -9.80 3.06
C ARG A 54 -6.21 -9.78 1.59
N GLU A 55 -7.02 -9.16 0.74
CA GLU A 55 -6.70 -8.99 -0.68
C GLU A 55 -5.38 -8.22 -0.84
N PHE A 56 -5.19 -7.12 -0.09
CA PHE A 56 -3.96 -6.32 -0.14
C PHE A 56 -2.68 -7.11 0.21
N GLU A 57 -2.76 -8.19 1.00
CA GLU A 57 -1.61 -9.05 1.28
C GLU A 57 -1.04 -9.69 0.00
N GLY A 58 -1.88 -9.96 -1.00
CA GLY A 58 -1.47 -10.51 -2.30
C GLY A 58 -0.66 -9.53 -3.16
N PHE A 59 -0.76 -8.22 -2.89
CA PHE A 59 -0.05 -7.20 -3.66
C PHE A 59 1.48 -7.35 -3.60
N GLN A 60 2.01 -7.84 -2.47
CA GLN A 60 3.45 -8.09 -2.33
C GLN A 60 3.94 -9.08 -3.39
N SER A 61 3.32 -10.26 -3.45
CA SER A 61 3.70 -11.33 -4.38
C SER A 61 3.48 -10.91 -5.83
N TRP A 62 2.41 -10.16 -6.10
CA TRP A 62 2.13 -9.64 -7.44
C TRP A 62 3.21 -8.67 -7.93
N VAL A 63 3.66 -7.74 -7.07
CA VAL A 63 4.77 -6.82 -7.41
C VAL A 63 6.08 -7.59 -7.62
N GLU A 64 6.37 -8.58 -6.78
CA GLU A 64 7.55 -9.45 -6.96
C GLU A 64 7.55 -10.16 -8.31
N GLU A 65 6.42 -10.75 -8.70
CA GLU A 65 6.24 -11.39 -10.01
C GLU A 65 6.40 -10.40 -11.16
N LYS A 66 5.72 -9.25 -11.09
CA LYS A 66 5.75 -8.22 -12.14
C LYS A 66 7.16 -7.71 -12.45
N TYR A 67 7.97 -7.54 -11.41
CA TYR A 67 9.36 -7.05 -11.55
C TYR A 67 10.40 -8.18 -11.67
N GLY A 68 9.98 -9.45 -11.59
CA GLY A 68 10.89 -10.60 -11.62
C GLY A 68 11.86 -10.65 -10.44
N ILE A 69 11.41 -10.20 -9.25
CA ILE A 69 12.23 -10.11 -8.04
C ILE A 69 11.81 -11.17 -7.02
N ASN A 70 12.77 -11.96 -6.53
CA ASN A 70 12.58 -12.93 -5.45
C ASN A 70 13.62 -12.73 -4.35
N SER A 71 13.64 -11.53 -3.75
CA SER A 71 14.65 -11.16 -2.75
C SER A 71 14.07 -10.78 -1.38
N GLY A 72 12.77 -11.01 -1.16
CA GLY A 72 12.06 -10.67 0.08
C GLY A 72 12.00 -9.18 0.39
N GLN A 73 12.32 -8.32 -0.57
CA GLN A 73 12.19 -6.87 -0.43
C GLN A 73 10.72 -6.49 -0.49
N SER A 74 10.29 -5.52 0.33
CA SER A 74 8.91 -5.03 0.27
C SER A 74 8.59 -4.45 -1.11
N TRP A 75 7.33 -4.53 -1.52
CA TRP A 75 6.80 -3.85 -2.71
C TRP A 75 7.25 -2.39 -2.77
N ALA A 76 7.30 -1.70 -1.63
CA ALA A 76 7.73 -0.31 -1.55
C ALA A 76 9.20 -0.12 -1.96
N LYS A 77 10.09 -1.02 -1.52
CA LYS A 77 11.50 -0.98 -1.91
C LYS A 77 11.70 -1.36 -3.38
N ILE A 78 10.96 -2.35 -3.85
CA ILE A 78 10.98 -2.77 -5.26
C ILE A 78 10.58 -1.58 -6.15
N ILE A 79 9.43 -0.97 -5.89
CA ILE A 79 8.92 0.15 -6.67
C ILE A 79 9.86 1.36 -6.57
N LEU A 80 10.37 1.67 -5.38
CA LEU A 80 11.32 2.76 -5.19
C LEU A 80 12.62 2.55 -5.99
N PHE A 81 13.11 1.31 -6.07
CA PHE A 81 14.32 0.98 -6.84
C PHE A 81 14.17 1.30 -8.33
N TYR A 82 12.97 1.13 -8.90
CA TYR A 82 12.65 1.47 -10.29
C TYR A 82 12.08 2.88 -10.47
N SER A 83 12.25 3.77 -9.48
CA SER A 83 11.75 5.15 -9.51
C SER A 83 12.89 6.14 -9.32
N VAL A 84 12.73 7.35 -9.84
CA VAL A 84 13.69 8.45 -9.68
C VAL A 84 13.70 8.92 -8.23
N ASP A 85 12.54 9.00 -7.60
CA ASP A 85 12.41 9.43 -6.21
C ASP A 85 11.17 8.86 -5.49
N GLU A 86 11.03 9.25 -4.22
CA GLU A 86 9.92 8.92 -3.33
C GLU A 86 8.54 9.36 -3.85
N HIS A 87 8.47 10.48 -4.58
CA HIS A 87 7.22 11.02 -5.11
C HIS A 87 6.76 10.19 -6.30
N GLU A 88 7.66 9.95 -7.26
CA GLU A 88 7.35 9.10 -8.42
C GLU A 88 7.03 7.67 -7.98
N ALA A 89 7.77 7.12 -7.02
CA ALA A 89 7.49 5.79 -6.50
C ALA A 89 6.08 5.70 -5.88
N LEU A 90 5.63 6.74 -5.18
CA LEU A 90 4.26 6.78 -4.66
C LEU A 90 3.21 6.83 -5.77
N GLN A 91 3.48 7.55 -6.87
CA GLN A 91 2.58 7.57 -8.03
C GLN A 91 2.50 6.18 -8.67
N LYS A 92 3.65 5.55 -8.92
CA LYS A 92 3.75 4.18 -9.44
C LYS A 92 3.05 3.17 -8.55
N PHE A 93 3.13 3.30 -7.22
CA PHE A 93 2.36 2.45 -6.32
C PHE A 93 0.86 2.47 -6.65
N PHE A 94 0.26 3.66 -6.85
CA PHE A 94 -1.16 3.74 -7.15
C PHE A 94 -1.54 3.22 -8.53
N GLU A 95 -0.65 3.34 -9.52
CA GLU A 95 -0.83 2.76 -10.86
C GLU A 95 -0.78 1.23 -10.80
N LEU A 96 0.27 0.69 -10.18
CA LEU A 96 0.45 -0.75 -9.99
C LEU A 96 -0.65 -1.37 -9.14
N PHE A 97 -1.12 -0.66 -8.12
CA PHE A 97 -2.21 -1.13 -7.29
C PHE A 97 -3.54 -1.16 -8.05
N GLU A 98 -3.79 -0.18 -8.92
CA GLU A 98 -4.96 -0.19 -9.80
C GLU A 98 -4.90 -1.32 -10.84
N GLU A 99 -3.72 -1.58 -11.39
CA GLU A 99 -3.49 -2.72 -12.28
C GLU A 99 -3.70 -4.06 -11.55
N TYR A 100 -3.14 -4.22 -10.36
CA TYR A 100 -3.37 -5.39 -9.50
C TYR A 100 -4.86 -5.65 -9.32
N LEU A 101 -5.64 -4.63 -8.92
CA LEU A 101 -7.10 -4.75 -8.74
C LEU A 101 -7.88 -5.13 -10.01
N ASN A 102 -7.32 -4.91 -11.20
CA ASN A 102 -7.96 -5.30 -12.47
C ASN A 102 -7.60 -6.73 -12.91
N GLU A 103 -6.59 -7.35 -12.31
CA GLU A 103 -6.14 -8.71 -12.62
C GLU A 103 -6.72 -9.77 -11.66
N ILE A 104 -7.33 -9.35 -10.55
CA ILE A 104 -8.01 -10.21 -9.56
C ILE A 104 -9.51 -10.37 -9.83
#